data_AF-A0A0N1MSR1-F1
#
_entry.id   AF-A0A0N1MSR1-F1
#
_cell.length_a   1.000
_cell.length_b   1.000
_cell.length_c   1.000
_cell.angle_alpha   90.00
_cell.angle_beta   90.00
_cell.angle_gamma   90.00
#
_symmetry.space_group_name_H-M   'P 1'
#
loop_
_entity.id
_entity.type
_entity.pdbx_description
1 polymer ?
#
loop_
_entity_poly.entity_id
_entity_poly.type
_entity_poly.pdbx_seq_one_letter_code
_entity_poly.pdbx_strand_id
1 'polypeptide(L)'
;MPTVDERKAEVRRRLTIGAVIERHVKLTGSASSDRRRGKCEFHGSTSLSFSVKGAHSGDGYGHCFGCGWHGDMFTFLMDLKGWPFMEALAELERLAGISDTGGSDRAAQGTVLRQKADKPSRPRREREPVEPIDMGRWIWKHAARDDRAVRRYFMGRGVPVAQLGAERLANFRYMSNCPCVSWPQGTDPRKALHAPAVIALACVPTVMGRVPGLEWVPVGVHVTYLNPEGTGTMKRRAPWAAADAADPWLPKRRMLGPVGRGCVVLGEYRSDARLWIGEGNETVFSGMAIGGADPTDVGIATLSLDNLQGGIAKWRGNVWPLFNVKPDPERPCFLVPGHRARLRA
;
A
#
# COMPACT_ATOMS: atom_id res chain seq x y z
N MET A 1 35.32 1.87 17.58
CA MET A 1 34.04 2.56 17.82
C MET A 1 32.94 1.51 17.76
N PRO A 2 31.92 1.55 18.64
CA PRO A 2 30.81 0.61 18.56
C PRO A 2 30.10 0.73 17.21
N THR A 3 29.67 -0.40 16.68
CA THR A 3 28.87 -0.50 15.46
C THR A 3 27.50 0.17 15.63
N VAL A 4 26.82 0.48 14.53
CA VAL A 4 25.48 1.10 14.57
C VAL A 4 24.48 0.20 15.31
N ASP A 5 24.56 -1.12 15.15
CA ASP A 5 23.66 -2.04 15.83
C ASP A 5 23.93 -2.14 17.34
N GLU A 6 25.20 -2.09 17.76
CA GLU A 6 25.56 -2.01 19.19
C GLU A 6 25.05 -0.70 19.82
N ARG A 7 25.12 0.41 19.08
CA ARG A 7 24.59 1.72 19.52
C ARG A 7 23.07 1.69 19.68
N LYS A 8 22.34 1.14 18.69
CA LYS A 8 20.88 0.95 18.77
C LYS A 8 20.48 0.08 19.95
N ALA A 9 21.21 -1.02 20.19
CA ALA A 9 20.95 -1.93 21.30
C ALA A 9 21.18 -1.26 22.66
N GLU A 10 22.18 -0.38 22.79
CA GLU A 10 22.41 0.39 24.01
C GLU A 10 21.30 1.42 24.26
N VAL A 11 20.85 2.13 23.23
CA VAL A 11 19.71 3.06 23.34
C VAL A 11 18.45 2.34 23.80
N ARG A 12 18.11 1.19 23.19
CA ARG A 12 16.92 0.41 23.56
C ARG A 12 16.99 -0.19 24.97
N ARG A 13 18.20 -0.38 25.52
CA ARG A 13 18.37 -0.81 26.92
C ARG A 13 18.10 0.30 27.93
N ARG A 14 18.34 1.56 27.56
CA ARG A 14 18.24 2.72 28.48
C ARG A 14 16.95 3.52 28.34
N LEU A 15 16.35 3.53 27.15
CA LEU A 15 15.12 4.29 26.87
C LEU A 15 13.96 3.37 26.56
N THR A 16 12.77 3.82 26.94
CA THR A 16 11.50 3.20 26.52
C THR A 16 10.84 4.06 25.45
N ILE A 17 10.16 3.44 24.50
CA ILE A 17 9.51 4.20 23.42
C ILE A 17 8.49 5.20 23.96
N GLY A 18 7.75 4.84 25.01
CA GLY A 18 6.74 5.72 25.55
C GLY A 18 7.33 6.93 26.27
N ALA A 19 8.50 6.80 26.93
CA ALA A 19 9.21 7.95 27.50
C ALA A 19 9.74 8.91 26.43
N VAL A 20 10.18 8.39 25.27
CA VAL A 20 10.58 9.22 24.13
C VAL A 20 9.38 9.96 23.55
N ILE A 21 8.27 9.25 23.32
CA ILE A 21 7.05 9.82 22.74
C ILE A 21 6.39 10.84 23.67
N GLU A 22 6.39 10.63 24.99
CA GLU A 22 5.77 11.55 25.97
C GLU A 22 6.39 12.94 26.04
N ARG A 23 7.61 13.10 25.51
CA ARG A 23 8.23 14.42 25.36
C ARG A 23 7.53 15.30 24.33
N HIS A 24 6.74 14.70 23.45
CA HIS A 24 6.07 15.37 22.34
C HIS A 24 4.55 15.18 22.38
N VAL A 25 4.10 14.00 22.81
CA VAL A 25 2.69 13.61 22.82
C VAL A 25 2.22 13.36 24.24
N LYS A 26 1.14 14.04 24.64
CA LYS A 26 0.48 13.69 25.90
C LYS A 26 -0.19 12.31 25.77
N LEU A 27 0.42 11.29 26.36
CA LEU A 27 -0.16 9.96 26.47
C LEU A 27 -1.11 9.85 27.67
N THR A 28 -2.06 8.94 27.55
CA THR A 28 -3.07 8.58 28.55
C THR A 28 -2.81 7.15 29.01
N GLY A 29 -3.05 6.90 30.31
CA GLY A 29 -2.76 5.64 30.98
C GLY A 29 -1.58 5.76 31.95
N SER A 30 -1.39 4.73 32.79
CA SER A 30 -0.23 4.66 33.69
C SER A 30 1.08 4.53 32.90
N ALA A 31 2.15 5.13 33.40
CA ALA A 31 3.50 4.97 32.83
C ALA A 31 3.97 3.49 32.84
N SER A 32 3.45 2.67 33.76
CA SER A 32 3.70 1.22 33.82
C SER A 32 2.83 0.38 32.88
N SER A 33 1.89 0.99 32.15
CA SER A 33 1.02 0.29 31.21
C SER A 33 1.78 -0.11 29.94
N ASP A 34 1.59 -1.35 29.49
CA ASP A 34 2.12 -1.84 28.22
C ASP A 34 1.53 -1.10 27.00
N ARG A 35 0.28 -0.67 27.12
CA ARG A 35 -0.42 0.09 26.07
C ARG A 35 -0.80 1.47 26.58
N ARG A 36 -0.40 2.50 25.83
CA ARG A 36 -0.74 3.91 26.09
C ARG A 36 -1.28 4.57 24.84
N ARG A 37 -2.13 5.59 24.99
CA ARG A 37 -2.75 6.29 23.84
C ARG A 37 -2.62 7.80 23.92
N GLY A 38 -2.45 8.48 22.80
CA GLY A 38 -2.32 9.93 22.70
C GLY A 38 -2.94 10.49 21.43
N LYS A 39 -2.87 11.82 21.29
CA LYS A 39 -3.13 12.49 20.01
C LYS A 39 -1.96 12.21 19.08
N CYS A 40 -2.22 12.12 17.79
CA CYS A 40 -1.15 11.89 16.82
C CYS A 40 -0.53 13.22 16.40
N GLU A 41 0.79 13.35 16.43
CA GLU A 41 1.48 14.53 15.90
C GLU A 41 1.59 14.51 14.37
N PHE A 42 1.41 13.33 13.77
CA PHE A 42 1.55 13.13 12.32
C PHE A 42 0.26 13.45 11.55
N HIS A 43 -0.86 13.71 12.24
CA HIS A 43 -2.06 14.24 11.60
C HIS A 43 -2.90 15.04 12.61
N GLY A 44 -3.47 16.16 12.17
CA GLY A 44 -4.13 17.15 13.03
C GLY A 44 -5.48 16.73 13.66
N SER A 45 -5.76 15.44 13.83
CA SER A 45 -6.98 14.99 14.51
C SER A 45 -6.90 15.22 16.01
N THR A 46 -8.01 15.67 16.60
CA THR A 46 -8.15 15.78 18.05
C THR A 46 -8.43 14.45 18.74
N SER A 47 -8.67 13.37 17.97
CA SER A 47 -8.92 12.02 18.49
C SER A 47 -7.66 11.36 19.07
N LEU A 48 -7.83 10.52 20.10
CA LEU A 48 -6.74 9.73 20.70
C LEU A 48 -6.43 8.47 19.86
N SER A 49 -6.07 8.67 18.59
CA SER A 49 -5.87 7.62 17.60
C SER A 49 -4.46 7.02 17.61
N PHE A 50 -3.51 7.65 18.31
CA PHE A 50 -2.13 7.18 18.42
C PHE A 50 -1.98 6.20 19.59
N SER A 51 -1.56 4.96 19.33
CA SER A 51 -1.36 3.93 20.35
C SER A 51 0.09 3.49 20.39
N VAL A 52 0.68 3.50 21.58
CA VAL A 52 2.01 2.96 21.87
C VAL A 52 1.83 1.60 22.55
N LYS A 53 2.44 0.55 22.00
CA LYS A 53 2.48 -0.81 22.59
C LYS A 53 3.93 -1.12 23.00
N GLY A 54 4.12 -1.90 24.07
CA GLY A 54 5.46 -2.02 24.66
C GLY A 54 5.93 -0.69 25.26
N ALA A 55 5.02 0.16 25.75
CA ALA A 55 5.31 1.56 26.05
C ALA A 55 6.34 1.78 27.19
N HIS A 56 6.65 0.72 27.95
CA HIS A 56 7.66 0.66 29.01
C HIS A 56 8.90 -0.16 28.59
N SER A 57 9.05 -0.48 27.31
CA SER A 57 10.18 -1.21 26.71
C SER A 57 10.83 -0.39 25.59
N GLY A 58 12.11 -0.66 25.33
CA GLY A 58 12.85 -0.10 24.19
C GLY A 58 12.52 -0.78 22.85
N ASP A 59 11.92 -1.97 22.88
CA ASP A 59 11.47 -2.72 21.70
C ASP A 59 9.98 -2.49 21.37
N GLY A 60 9.34 -1.56 22.08
CA GLY A 60 7.96 -1.15 21.78
C GLY A 60 7.83 -0.39 20.47
N TYR A 61 6.59 -0.18 20.04
CA TYR A 61 6.26 0.55 18.81
C TYR A 61 5.00 1.40 18.96
N GLY A 62 4.91 2.46 18.16
CA GLY A 62 3.71 3.25 18.01
C GLY A 62 2.93 2.87 16.74
N HIS A 63 1.62 3.03 16.79
CA HIS A 63 0.73 2.89 15.64
C HIS A 63 -0.41 3.91 15.76
N CYS A 64 -0.61 4.70 14.72
CA CYS A 64 -1.76 5.58 14.62
C CYS A 64 -2.87 4.92 13.81
N PHE A 65 -4.00 4.64 14.44
CA PHE A 65 -5.18 4.09 13.76
C PHE A 65 -5.92 5.11 12.88
N GLY A 66 -5.56 6.40 12.96
CA GLY A 66 -6.13 7.47 12.14
C GLY A 66 -5.39 7.70 10.83
N CYS A 67 -4.06 7.83 10.88
CA CYS A 67 -3.23 8.09 9.70
C CYS A 67 -2.40 6.89 9.21
N GLY A 68 -2.39 5.78 9.94
CA GLY A 68 -1.62 4.58 9.61
C GLY A 68 -0.12 4.68 9.92
N TRP A 69 0.34 5.77 10.56
CA TRP A 69 1.73 5.90 10.98
C TRP A 69 2.12 4.73 11.90
N HIS A 70 3.29 4.13 11.67
CA HIS A 70 3.79 3.00 12.46
C HIS A 70 5.31 3.05 12.53
N GLY A 71 5.88 2.86 13.71
CA GLY A 71 7.34 2.89 13.89
C GLY A 71 7.80 2.72 15.33
N ASP A 72 9.11 2.53 15.50
CA ASP A 72 9.78 2.52 16.80
C ASP A 72 10.20 3.95 17.23
N MET A 73 10.95 4.09 18.32
CA MET A 73 11.38 5.40 18.82
C MET A 73 12.30 6.16 17.84
N PHE A 74 13.06 5.44 17.01
CA PHE A 74 13.94 6.05 16.00
C PHE A 74 13.09 6.59 14.86
N THR A 75 12.20 5.76 14.31
CA THR A 75 11.25 6.17 13.27
C THR A 75 10.39 7.35 13.75
N PHE A 76 9.95 7.33 15.01
CA PHE A 76 9.18 8.43 15.60
C PHE A 76 9.92 9.77 15.56
N LEU A 77 11.19 9.82 16.00
CA LEU A 77 11.96 11.06 15.97
C LEU A 77 12.34 11.48 14.55
N MET A 78 12.69 10.53 13.69
CA MET A 78 12.97 10.80 12.28
C MET A 78 11.77 11.47 11.61
N ASP A 79 10.58 10.91 11.76
CA ASP A 79 9.37 11.44 11.12
C ASP A 79 8.88 12.72 11.79
N LEU A 80 9.06 12.86 13.11
CA LEU A 80 8.62 14.04 13.84
C LEU A 80 9.50 15.26 13.56
N LYS A 81 10.81 15.04 13.40
CA LYS A 81 11.81 16.11 13.22
C LYS A 81 12.30 16.28 11.79
N GLY A 82 11.97 15.34 10.90
CA GLY A 82 12.55 15.26 9.56
C GLY A 82 14.03 14.88 9.56
N TRP A 83 14.51 14.23 10.63
CA TRP A 83 15.94 13.95 10.81
C TRP A 83 16.38 12.68 10.10
N PRO A 84 17.57 12.67 9.49
CA PRO A 84 18.27 11.45 9.09
C PRO A 84 18.48 10.50 10.28
N PHE A 85 18.57 9.19 10.00
CA PHE A 85 18.71 8.16 11.04
C PHE A 85 19.86 8.43 12.03
N MET A 86 21.01 8.89 11.53
CA MET A 86 22.18 9.14 12.38
C MET A 86 21.99 10.32 13.34
N GLU A 87 21.19 11.32 12.96
CA GLU A 87 20.83 12.45 13.83
C GLU A 87 19.80 12.04 14.89
N ALA A 88 18.79 11.25 14.50
CA ALA A 88 17.84 10.68 15.44
C ALA A 88 18.50 9.73 16.45
N LEU A 89 19.46 8.92 15.99
CA LEU A 89 20.27 8.05 16.85
C LEU A 89 21.11 8.88 17.84
N ALA A 90 21.77 9.94 17.37
CA ALA A 90 22.57 10.82 18.24
C ALA A 90 21.71 11.51 19.31
N GLU A 91 20.50 11.99 18.97
CA GLU A 91 19.60 12.56 19.96
C GLU A 91 19.14 11.51 20.98
N LEU A 92 18.83 10.29 20.55
CA LEU A 92 18.46 9.22 21.47
C LEU A 92 19.63 8.79 22.36
N GLU A 93 20.86 8.79 21.86
CA GLU A 93 22.06 8.57 22.67
C GLU A 93 22.25 9.66 23.71
N ARG A 94 22.01 10.93 23.35
CA ARG A 94 22.03 12.05 24.28
C ARG A 94 20.94 11.91 25.35
N LEU A 95 19.71 11.55 24.97
CA LEU A 95 18.61 11.29 25.89
C LEU A 95 18.86 10.09 26.81
N ALA A 96 19.61 9.09 26.34
CA ALA A 96 20.01 7.90 27.07
C ALA A 96 21.26 8.12 27.95
N GLY A 97 21.88 9.30 27.90
CA GLY A 97 23.15 9.58 28.60
C GLY A 97 24.31 8.72 28.11
N ILE A 98 24.33 8.36 26.82
CA ILE A 98 25.37 7.55 26.19
C ILE A 98 26.49 8.45 25.59
N SER A 99 26.14 9.66 25.15
CA SER A 99 27.07 10.60 24.51
C SER A 99 27.05 11.99 25.16
N ASP A 100 28.23 12.52 25.49
CA ASP A 100 28.45 13.79 26.19
C ASP A 100 29.27 14.78 25.33
N THR A 101 28.91 14.96 24.06
CA THR A 101 29.53 15.98 23.19
C THR A 101 28.66 17.21 23.13
N GLY A 102 29.07 18.26 23.85
CA GLY A 102 28.49 19.60 23.77
C GLY A 102 28.88 20.37 22.50
N GLY A 103 27.98 21.27 22.08
CA GLY A 103 28.18 22.31 21.05
C GLY A 103 27.65 21.92 19.65
N SER A 104 26.92 22.74 18.91
CA SER A 104 26.73 24.19 18.98
C SER A 104 25.45 24.63 18.26
N ASP A 105 24.74 25.58 18.88
CA ASP A 105 23.86 26.50 18.19
C ASP A 105 24.59 27.17 17.01
N ARG A 106 24.02 27.08 15.81
CA ARG A 106 24.22 28.09 14.77
C ARG A 106 22.89 28.44 14.12
N ALA A 107 22.43 29.63 14.50
CA ALA A 107 21.46 30.43 13.81
C ALA A 107 21.81 30.61 12.33
N ALA A 108 20.80 30.48 11.47
CA ALA A 108 20.75 31.14 10.18
C ALA A 108 19.43 31.92 10.12
N GLN A 109 19.55 33.24 10.30
CA GLN A 109 18.49 34.20 10.07
C GLN A 109 18.07 34.16 8.59
N GLY A 110 16.79 33.89 8.36
CA GLY A 110 16.14 34.02 7.05
C GLY A 110 14.99 35.01 7.14
N THR A 111 15.17 36.15 6.47
CA THR A 111 14.28 37.27 6.12
C THR A 111 12.81 37.19 6.54
N VAL A 112 12.38 38.17 7.34
CA VAL A 112 10.98 38.42 7.72
C VAL A 112 10.17 38.83 6.50
N LEU A 113 9.37 37.92 5.95
CA LEU A 113 8.26 38.28 5.07
C LEU A 113 7.08 38.73 5.93
N ARG A 114 6.61 39.94 5.65
CA ARG A 114 5.48 40.61 6.32
C ARG A 114 4.22 39.73 6.25
N GLN A 115 3.89 39.03 7.33
CA GLN A 115 2.61 38.34 7.46
C GLN A 115 1.49 39.39 7.55
N LYS A 116 0.55 39.37 6.61
CA LYS A 116 -0.77 39.96 6.82
C LYS A 116 -1.40 39.20 7.98
N ALA A 117 -1.92 39.91 8.97
CA ALA A 117 -2.68 39.32 10.07
C ALA A 117 -3.79 38.44 9.50
N ASP A 118 -3.75 37.14 9.80
CA ASP A 118 -4.82 36.22 9.48
C ASP A 118 -6.08 36.66 10.23
N LYS A 119 -7.13 37.00 9.47
CA LYS A 119 -8.48 37.11 10.04
C LYS A 119 -8.82 35.76 10.68
N PRO A 120 -9.46 35.72 11.87
CA PRO A 120 -9.90 34.48 12.47
C PRO A 120 -10.87 33.78 11.51
N SER A 121 -10.37 32.77 10.79
CA SER A 121 -11.19 31.92 9.94
C SER A 121 -12.07 31.10 10.86
N ARG A 122 -13.40 31.22 10.71
CA ARG A 122 -14.36 30.32 11.36
C ARG A 122 -13.86 28.88 11.22
N PRO A 123 -13.89 28.04 12.28
CA PRO A 123 -13.45 26.66 12.20
C PRO A 123 -14.26 25.97 11.11
N ARG A 124 -13.61 25.75 9.97
CA ARG A 124 -14.19 25.04 8.83
C ARG A 124 -14.35 23.61 9.34
N ARG A 125 -15.58 23.13 9.51
CA ARG A 125 -15.84 21.71 9.84
C ARG A 125 -15.06 20.86 8.84
N GLU A 126 -13.96 20.27 9.30
CA GLU A 126 -13.18 19.34 8.49
C GLU A 126 -14.09 18.16 8.20
N ARG A 127 -14.43 17.99 6.93
CA ARG A 127 -15.24 16.86 6.47
C ARG A 127 -14.31 15.66 6.39
N GLU A 128 -14.75 14.53 6.91
CA GLU A 128 -14.01 13.27 6.80
C GLU A 128 -13.76 12.91 5.33
N PRO A 129 -12.61 12.31 5.00
CA PRO A 129 -12.35 11.78 3.67
C PRO A 129 -13.33 10.66 3.31
N VAL A 130 -13.54 10.41 2.02
CA VAL A 130 -14.26 9.21 1.57
C VAL A 130 -13.46 7.95 1.90
N GLU A 131 -14.20 6.90 2.28
CA GLU A 131 -13.62 5.59 2.54
C GLU A 131 -12.95 5.02 1.28
N PRO A 132 -11.84 4.26 1.41
CA PRO A 132 -11.13 3.71 0.26
C PRO A 132 -12.02 2.86 -0.66
N ILE A 133 -12.94 2.07 -0.09
CA ILE A 133 -13.86 1.25 -0.90
C ILE A 133 -14.83 2.11 -1.72
N ASP A 134 -15.29 3.24 -1.18
CA ASP A 134 -16.22 4.12 -1.89
C ASP A 134 -15.51 4.93 -2.98
N MET A 135 -14.26 5.34 -2.72
CA MET A 135 -13.37 5.85 -3.77
C MET A 135 -13.18 4.81 -4.89
N GLY A 136 -12.92 3.55 -4.53
CA GLY A 136 -12.75 2.45 -5.49
C GLY A 136 -14.00 2.20 -6.33
N ARG A 137 -15.18 2.15 -5.69
CA ARG A 137 -16.48 2.02 -6.37
C ARG A 137 -16.73 3.19 -7.32
N TRP A 138 -16.44 4.41 -6.88
CA TRP A 138 -16.59 5.60 -7.72
C TRP A 138 -15.68 5.51 -8.94
N ILE A 139 -14.39 5.20 -8.75
CA ILE A 139 -13.43 5.05 -9.85
C ILE A 139 -13.89 3.97 -10.82
N TRP A 140 -14.24 2.78 -10.32
CA TRP A 140 -14.67 1.66 -11.16
C TRP A 140 -15.88 2.04 -12.02
N LYS A 141 -16.88 2.69 -11.40
CA LYS A 141 -18.11 3.13 -12.08
C LYS A 141 -17.84 4.13 -13.23
N HIS A 142 -16.83 4.99 -13.10
CA HIS A 142 -16.55 6.06 -14.08
C HIS A 142 -15.40 5.72 -15.04
N ALA A 143 -14.59 4.71 -14.71
CA ALA A 143 -13.61 4.17 -15.64
C ALA A 143 -14.31 3.37 -16.75
N ALA A 144 -13.74 3.41 -17.95
CA ALA A 144 -14.26 2.73 -19.13
C ALA A 144 -13.30 1.64 -19.61
N ARG A 145 -13.81 0.67 -20.37
CA ARG A 145 -12.95 -0.27 -21.07
C ARG A 145 -12.20 0.46 -22.19
N ASP A 146 -10.87 0.41 -22.14
CA ASP A 146 -9.98 0.94 -23.17
C ASP A 146 -8.74 0.05 -23.25
N ASP A 147 -8.87 -1.04 -24.01
CA ASP A 147 -7.80 -2.02 -24.17
C ASP A 147 -6.56 -1.38 -24.82
N ARG A 148 -6.69 -0.29 -25.60
CA ARG A 148 -5.55 0.39 -26.21
C ARG A 148 -4.68 1.08 -25.17
N ALA A 149 -5.30 1.84 -24.27
CA ALA A 149 -4.59 2.50 -23.17
C ALA A 149 -3.96 1.48 -22.21
N VAL A 150 -4.71 0.42 -21.87
CA VAL A 150 -4.23 -0.65 -20.99
C VAL A 150 -3.06 -1.41 -21.63
N ARG A 151 -3.15 -1.77 -22.93
CA ARG A 151 -2.05 -2.41 -23.67
C ARG A 151 -0.80 -1.55 -23.68
N ARG A 152 -0.94 -0.24 -23.93
CA ARG A 152 0.19 0.69 -23.94
C ARG A 152 0.95 0.67 -22.62
N TYR A 153 0.23 0.66 -21.50
CA TYR A 153 0.84 0.55 -20.17
C TYR A 153 1.67 -0.74 -20.07
N PHE A 154 1.06 -1.90 -20.29
CA PHE A 154 1.75 -3.18 -20.13
C PHE A 154 2.93 -3.36 -21.11
N MET A 155 2.80 -2.90 -22.36
CA MET A 155 3.90 -2.90 -23.32
C MET A 155 5.06 -2.02 -22.86
N GLY A 156 4.78 -0.84 -22.29
CA GLY A 156 5.80 0.02 -21.69
C GLY A 156 6.48 -0.60 -20.45
N ARG A 157 5.86 -1.62 -19.86
CA ARG A 157 6.45 -2.46 -18.79
C ARG A 157 7.15 -3.71 -19.32
N GLY A 158 7.24 -3.89 -20.64
CA GLY A 158 7.94 -5.01 -21.28
C GLY A 158 7.07 -6.25 -21.52
N VAL A 159 5.75 -6.19 -21.28
CA VAL A 159 4.86 -7.31 -21.56
C VAL A 159 4.61 -7.46 -23.07
N PRO A 160 4.84 -8.64 -23.67
CA PRO A 160 4.61 -8.85 -25.10
C PRO A 160 3.14 -8.72 -25.48
N VAL A 161 2.88 -8.09 -26.63
CA VAL A 161 1.51 -7.86 -27.14
C VAL A 161 0.69 -9.15 -27.32
N ALA A 162 1.37 -10.26 -27.61
CA ALA A 162 0.75 -11.59 -27.74
C ALA A 162 0.04 -12.04 -26.46
N GLN A 163 0.47 -11.56 -25.29
CA GLN A 163 -0.16 -11.91 -24.01
C GLN A 163 -1.31 -10.99 -23.62
N LEU A 164 -1.52 -9.88 -24.35
CA LEU A 164 -2.44 -8.80 -23.99
C LEU A 164 -3.75 -8.86 -24.79
N GLY A 165 -4.28 -10.05 -25.03
CA GLY A 165 -5.56 -10.27 -25.73
C GLY A 165 -6.76 -9.66 -24.98
N ALA A 166 -7.86 -9.42 -25.71
CA ALA A 166 -9.06 -8.78 -25.16
C ALA A 166 -9.64 -9.52 -23.94
N GLU A 167 -9.61 -10.86 -23.95
CA GLU A 167 -10.06 -11.69 -22.82
C GLU A 167 -9.21 -11.47 -21.57
N ARG A 168 -7.89 -11.39 -21.72
CA ARG A 168 -6.99 -11.19 -20.58
C ARG A 168 -7.03 -9.77 -20.02
N LEU A 169 -7.53 -8.83 -20.81
CA LEU A 169 -7.73 -7.45 -20.41
C LEU A 169 -9.16 -7.15 -19.94
N ALA A 170 -10.06 -8.13 -19.93
CA ALA A 170 -11.48 -7.92 -19.61
C ALA A 170 -11.71 -7.32 -18.20
N ASN A 171 -10.84 -7.63 -17.25
CA ASN A 171 -10.89 -7.11 -15.88
C ASN A 171 -10.14 -5.78 -15.68
N PHE A 172 -9.75 -5.11 -16.76
CA PHE A 172 -9.10 -3.81 -16.72
C PHE A 172 -9.98 -2.71 -17.30
N ARG A 173 -9.88 -1.53 -16.71
CA ARG A 173 -10.44 -0.28 -17.20
C ARG A 173 -9.38 0.80 -17.22
N TYR A 174 -9.68 1.88 -17.91
CA TYR A 174 -8.86 3.08 -17.99
C TYR A 174 -9.69 4.31 -17.60
N MET A 175 -9.02 5.28 -16.99
CA MET A 175 -9.58 6.58 -16.69
C MET A 175 -8.49 7.65 -16.87
N SER A 176 -8.68 8.55 -17.83
CA SER A 176 -7.69 9.61 -18.14
C SER A 176 -7.56 10.66 -17.04
N ASN A 177 -8.64 10.90 -16.28
CA ASN A 177 -8.69 11.86 -15.19
C ASN A 177 -9.14 11.14 -13.90
N CYS A 178 -8.32 10.21 -13.40
CA CYS A 178 -8.62 9.43 -12.20
C CYS A 178 -8.15 10.15 -10.94
N PRO A 179 -8.98 10.28 -9.88
CA PRO A 179 -8.55 10.90 -8.64
C PRO A 179 -7.42 10.08 -8.00
N CYS A 180 -6.33 10.75 -7.64
CA CYS A 180 -5.13 10.13 -7.05
C CYS A 180 -4.98 10.35 -5.54
N VAL A 181 -5.88 11.17 -4.98
CA VAL A 181 -6.03 11.38 -3.54
C VAL A 181 -7.49 11.30 -3.13
N SER A 182 -7.74 10.96 -1.86
CA SER A 182 -9.09 10.98 -1.31
C SER A 182 -9.62 12.41 -1.24
N TRP A 183 -10.94 12.55 -1.30
CA TRP A 183 -11.66 13.82 -1.18
C TRP A 183 -12.61 13.78 0.01
N PRO A 184 -13.03 14.92 0.56
CA PRO A 184 -13.96 14.92 1.68
C PRO A 184 -15.35 14.41 1.27
N GLN A 185 -16.03 13.72 2.17
CA GLN A 185 -17.40 13.25 1.97
C GLN A 185 -18.35 14.40 1.59
N GLY A 186 -19.30 14.11 0.70
CA GLY A 186 -20.25 15.09 0.20
C GLY A 186 -19.61 16.23 -0.61
N THR A 187 -18.38 16.05 -1.10
CA THR A 187 -17.75 16.97 -2.06
C THR A 187 -17.59 16.31 -3.42
N ASP A 188 -17.40 17.13 -4.46
CA ASP A 188 -17.21 16.63 -5.82
C ASP A 188 -15.80 16.02 -5.99
N PRO A 189 -15.69 14.71 -6.30
CA PRO A 189 -14.40 14.05 -6.54
C PRO A 189 -13.55 14.73 -7.59
N ARG A 190 -14.17 15.41 -8.57
CA ARG A 190 -13.46 16.11 -9.66
C ARG A 190 -12.59 17.27 -9.16
N LYS A 191 -12.76 17.69 -7.90
CA LYS A 191 -11.94 18.70 -7.24
C LYS A 191 -10.67 18.14 -6.59
N ALA A 192 -10.53 16.82 -6.50
CA ALA A 192 -9.31 16.17 -6.05
C ALA A 192 -8.15 16.38 -7.06
N LEU A 193 -6.94 15.98 -6.69
CA LEU A 193 -5.88 15.80 -7.69
C LEU A 193 -6.15 14.56 -8.51
N HIS A 194 -5.83 14.64 -9.81
CA HIS A 194 -6.07 13.58 -10.77
C HIS A 194 -4.80 13.21 -11.54
N ALA A 195 -4.81 12.00 -12.08
CA ALA A 195 -3.83 11.46 -13.02
C ALA A 195 -4.49 10.40 -13.92
N PRO A 196 -3.96 10.12 -15.12
CA PRO A 196 -4.38 8.95 -15.89
C PRO A 196 -4.10 7.67 -15.12
N ALA A 197 -4.99 6.68 -15.22
CA ALA A 197 -4.84 5.42 -14.49
C ALA A 197 -5.35 4.20 -15.27
N VAL A 198 -4.66 3.07 -15.07
CA VAL A 198 -5.18 1.73 -15.34
C VAL A 198 -5.79 1.18 -14.04
N ILE A 199 -6.97 0.59 -14.13
CA ILE A 199 -7.75 0.10 -13.01
C ILE A 199 -8.03 -1.38 -13.23
N ALA A 200 -7.50 -2.24 -12.36
CA ALA A 200 -7.76 -3.67 -12.40
C ALA A 200 -8.80 -4.05 -11.33
N LEU A 201 -9.78 -4.87 -11.71
CA LEU A 201 -10.75 -5.43 -10.78
C LEU A 201 -10.08 -6.47 -9.89
N ALA A 202 -10.15 -6.28 -8.57
CA ALA A 202 -9.70 -7.26 -7.61
C ALA A 202 -10.89 -8.13 -7.18
N CYS A 203 -10.74 -9.44 -7.32
CA CYS A 203 -11.76 -10.43 -6.98
C CYS A 203 -11.22 -11.45 -5.97
N VAL A 204 -12.12 -12.07 -5.22
CA VAL A 204 -11.84 -13.28 -4.43
C VAL A 204 -12.64 -14.46 -4.98
N PRO A 205 -12.07 -15.67 -4.98
CA PRO A 205 -12.83 -16.87 -5.33
C PRO A 205 -13.73 -17.28 -4.16
N THR A 206 -15.02 -17.52 -4.43
CA THR A 206 -15.95 -18.13 -3.48
C THR A 206 -16.42 -19.49 -4.01
N VAL A 207 -16.47 -20.48 -3.11
CA VAL A 207 -17.06 -21.80 -3.39
C VAL A 207 -18.48 -21.78 -2.84
N MET A 208 -19.48 -21.64 -3.71
CA MET A 208 -20.88 -21.65 -3.29
C MET A 208 -21.47 -23.07 -3.35
N GLY A 209 -21.72 -23.65 -2.17
CA GLY A 209 -22.61 -24.81 -1.99
C GLY A 209 -22.03 -26.19 -2.37
N ARG A 210 -22.93 -27.20 -2.43
CA ARG A 210 -22.63 -28.62 -2.75
C ARG A 210 -22.36 -28.88 -4.25
N VAL A 211 -22.32 -27.82 -5.08
CA VAL A 211 -22.16 -27.90 -6.54
C VAL A 211 -20.80 -27.29 -6.93
N PRO A 212 -20.06 -27.89 -7.87
CA PRO A 212 -18.73 -27.44 -8.21
C PRO A 212 -18.77 -26.22 -9.15
N GLY A 213 -18.86 -25.02 -8.58
CA GLY A 213 -18.72 -23.75 -9.30
C GLY A 213 -17.87 -22.76 -8.51
N LEU A 214 -16.82 -22.23 -9.15
CA LEU A 214 -16.02 -21.13 -8.61
C LEU A 214 -16.66 -19.81 -9.07
N GLU A 215 -17.14 -18.99 -8.15
CA GLU A 215 -17.57 -17.63 -8.45
C GLU A 215 -16.45 -16.64 -8.09
N TRP A 216 -16.24 -15.64 -8.94
CA TRP A 216 -15.27 -14.57 -8.71
C TRP A 216 -15.98 -13.32 -8.23
N VAL A 217 -15.91 -13.07 -6.92
CA VAL A 217 -16.61 -11.94 -6.29
C VAL A 217 -15.72 -10.70 -6.30
N PRO A 218 -16.13 -9.58 -6.90
CA PRO A 218 -15.38 -8.33 -6.84
C PRO A 218 -15.30 -7.78 -5.41
N VAL A 219 -14.11 -7.44 -4.95
CA VAL A 219 -13.86 -6.92 -3.59
C VAL A 219 -13.22 -5.53 -3.59
N GLY A 220 -12.73 -5.05 -4.72
CA GLY A 220 -12.13 -3.74 -4.82
C GLY A 220 -11.43 -3.51 -6.16
N VAL A 221 -10.56 -2.51 -6.20
CA VAL A 221 -9.76 -2.21 -7.38
C VAL A 221 -8.30 -1.95 -7.04
N HIS A 222 -7.42 -2.39 -7.93
CA HIS A 222 -6.02 -2.00 -7.96
C HIS A 222 -5.85 -0.89 -9.00
N VAL A 223 -5.57 0.33 -8.54
CA VAL A 223 -5.38 1.51 -9.38
C VAL A 223 -3.89 1.75 -9.56
N THR A 224 -3.43 1.79 -10.80
CA THR A 224 -2.07 2.20 -11.16
C THR A 224 -2.13 3.53 -11.90
N TYR A 225 -1.54 4.58 -11.30
CA TYR A 225 -1.47 5.91 -11.88
C TYR A 225 -0.30 5.98 -12.86
N LEU A 226 -0.52 6.58 -14.02
CA LEU A 226 0.41 6.55 -15.15
C LEU A 226 1.21 7.85 -15.28
N ASN A 227 2.37 7.75 -15.92
CA ASN A 227 3.04 8.91 -16.50
C ASN A 227 2.22 9.50 -17.68
N PRO A 228 2.50 10.73 -18.12
CA PRO A 228 1.79 11.35 -19.23
C PRO A 228 1.78 10.52 -20.53
N GLU A 229 2.85 9.75 -20.77
CA GLU A 229 2.99 8.89 -21.96
C GLU A 229 2.12 7.63 -21.87
N GLY A 230 1.65 7.25 -20.67
CA GLY A 230 0.87 6.04 -20.42
C GLY A 230 1.65 4.74 -20.55
N THR A 231 2.99 4.80 -20.52
CA THR A 231 3.90 3.65 -20.68
C THR A 231 4.49 3.17 -19.34
N GLY A 232 4.32 3.95 -18.28
CA GLY A 232 4.88 3.67 -16.98
C GLY A 232 4.06 4.27 -15.86
N THR A 233 4.55 4.12 -14.64
CA THR A 233 3.89 4.66 -13.45
C THR A 233 4.17 6.14 -13.26
N MET A 234 3.21 6.85 -12.66
CA MET A 234 3.30 8.27 -12.34
C MET A 234 4.54 8.59 -11.48
N LYS A 235 5.22 9.70 -11.79
CA LYS A 235 6.23 10.34 -10.93
C LYS A 235 5.89 11.82 -10.80
N ARG A 236 4.89 12.13 -9.97
CA ARG A 236 4.40 13.49 -9.75
C ARG A 236 4.61 13.89 -8.31
N ARG A 237 5.27 15.02 -8.08
CA ARG A 237 5.46 15.57 -6.75
C ARG A 237 4.11 16.05 -6.18
N ALA A 238 3.82 15.75 -4.93
CA ALA A 238 2.66 16.25 -4.23
C ALA A 238 2.77 17.79 -4.08
N PRO A 239 1.75 18.57 -4.43
CA PRO A 239 1.80 20.03 -4.33
C PRO A 239 2.07 20.56 -2.92
N TRP A 240 1.74 19.78 -1.89
CA TRP A 240 1.95 20.09 -0.48
C TRP A 240 3.26 19.53 0.09
N ALA A 241 4.08 18.82 -0.69
CA ALA A 241 5.34 18.27 -0.19
C ALA A 241 6.39 19.38 0.02
N ALA A 242 6.89 19.53 1.25
CA ALA A 242 8.00 20.42 1.62
C ALA A 242 9.25 20.11 0.78
N ALA A 243 10.02 21.13 0.39
CA ALA A 243 11.10 21.02 -0.61
C ALA A 243 12.08 19.86 -0.32
N ASP A 244 12.37 19.62 0.95
CA ASP A 244 13.27 18.64 1.54
C ASP A 244 12.60 17.30 1.91
N ALA A 245 11.30 17.12 1.65
CA ALA A 245 10.58 15.89 1.97
C ALA A 245 11.23 14.67 1.29
N ALA A 246 11.50 13.63 2.09
CA ALA A 246 12.15 12.38 1.66
C ALA A 246 11.31 11.59 0.64
N ASP A 247 9.99 11.55 0.82
CA ASP A 247 9.04 11.01 -0.17
C ASP A 247 8.00 12.07 -0.56
N PRO A 248 8.36 12.97 -1.49
CA PRO A 248 7.49 14.06 -1.88
C PRO A 248 6.50 13.66 -2.97
N TRP A 249 6.38 12.37 -3.30
CA TRP A 249 5.68 11.91 -4.49
C TRP A 249 4.22 11.53 -4.18
N LEU A 250 3.33 11.79 -5.13
CA LEU A 250 1.98 11.22 -5.12
C LEU A 250 2.06 9.70 -5.32
N PRO A 251 1.07 8.93 -4.81
CA PRO A 251 1.09 7.48 -4.86
C PRO A 251 1.10 6.99 -6.31
N LYS A 252 2.00 6.06 -6.62
CA LYS A 252 2.07 5.40 -7.94
C LYS A 252 0.94 4.40 -8.13
N ARG A 253 0.48 3.81 -7.02
CA ARG A 253 -0.57 2.78 -6.98
C ARG A 253 -1.43 2.94 -5.74
N ARG A 254 -2.68 2.51 -5.81
CA ARG A 254 -3.59 2.40 -4.66
C ARG A 254 -4.39 1.11 -4.74
N MET A 255 -4.56 0.49 -3.59
CA MET A 255 -5.46 -0.63 -3.36
C MET A 255 -6.71 -0.08 -2.68
N LEU A 256 -7.87 -0.20 -3.33
CA LEU A 256 -9.12 0.42 -2.87
C LEU A 256 -10.18 -0.67 -2.63
N GLY A 257 -10.43 -0.97 -1.36
CA GLY A 257 -11.31 -2.05 -0.89
C GLY A 257 -10.55 -3.14 -0.11
N PRO A 258 -11.24 -4.15 0.46
CA PRO A 258 -10.64 -5.27 1.18
C PRO A 258 -9.91 -6.27 0.26
N VAL A 259 -8.90 -5.78 -0.47
CA VAL A 259 -8.21 -6.54 -1.52
C VAL A 259 -7.06 -7.42 -1.01
N GLY A 260 -6.81 -7.45 0.30
CA GLY A 260 -5.71 -8.20 0.93
C GLY A 260 -5.79 -9.72 0.81
N ARG A 261 -6.81 -10.27 0.13
CA ARG A 261 -6.90 -11.69 -0.26
C ARG A 261 -7.33 -11.87 -1.71
N GLY A 262 -7.33 -10.75 -2.45
CA GLY A 262 -7.82 -10.70 -3.81
C GLY A 262 -6.72 -10.91 -4.83
N CYS A 263 -7.15 -11.23 -6.03
CA CYS A 263 -6.34 -11.30 -7.23
C CYS A 263 -7.07 -10.62 -8.40
N VAL A 264 -6.32 -10.33 -9.46
CA VAL A 264 -6.86 -9.99 -10.77
C VAL A 264 -6.82 -11.24 -11.63
N VAL A 265 -7.97 -11.61 -12.19
CA VAL A 265 -8.06 -12.73 -13.13
C VAL A 265 -7.74 -12.22 -14.53
N LEU A 266 -6.71 -12.79 -15.16
CA LEU A 266 -6.20 -12.44 -16.49
C LEU A 266 -6.68 -13.48 -17.50
N GLY A 267 -7.92 -13.32 -17.97
CA GLY A 267 -8.56 -14.21 -18.92
C GLY A 267 -9.92 -14.68 -18.42
N GLU A 268 -10.56 -15.55 -19.19
CA GLU A 268 -11.80 -16.20 -18.78
C GLU A 268 -11.47 -17.44 -17.95
N TYR A 269 -11.81 -17.43 -16.65
CA TYR A 269 -11.59 -18.58 -15.79
C TYR A 269 -12.46 -19.76 -16.23
N ARG A 270 -11.83 -20.92 -16.40
CA ARG A 270 -12.49 -22.22 -16.61
C ARG A 270 -11.92 -23.24 -15.64
N SER A 271 -12.73 -24.21 -15.22
CA SER A 271 -12.31 -25.27 -14.30
C SER A 271 -11.20 -26.17 -14.86
N ASP A 272 -11.09 -26.26 -16.19
CA ASP A 272 -10.07 -27.02 -16.90
C ASP A 272 -8.87 -26.17 -17.35
N ALA A 273 -8.90 -24.85 -17.12
CA ALA A 273 -7.83 -23.96 -17.54
C ALA A 273 -6.54 -24.25 -16.77
N ARG A 274 -5.41 -24.10 -17.48
CA ARG A 274 -4.09 -24.06 -16.88
C ARG A 274 -3.86 -22.66 -16.31
N LEU A 275 -3.45 -22.58 -15.05
CA LEU A 275 -3.36 -21.33 -14.31
C LEU A 275 -1.91 -20.91 -14.13
N TRP A 276 -1.65 -19.63 -14.38
CA TRP A 276 -0.36 -18.96 -14.17
C TRP A 276 -0.50 -18.03 -12.99
N ILE A 277 0.24 -18.25 -11.92
CA ILE A 277 0.03 -17.54 -10.65
C ILE A 277 1.31 -16.82 -10.26
N GLY A 278 1.20 -15.56 -9.82
CA GLY A 278 2.36 -14.74 -9.43
C GLY A 278 1.95 -13.38 -8.86
N GLU A 279 2.95 -12.64 -8.34
CA GLU A 279 2.72 -11.33 -7.72
C GLU A 279 2.63 -10.22 -8.76
N GLY A 280 1.49 -9.57 -8.84
CA GLY A 280 1.26 -8.45 -9.75
C GLY A 280 0.99 -8.87 -11.19
N ASN A 281 0.32 -7.99 -11.92
CA ASN A 281 -0.18 -8.26 -13.27
C ASN A 281 0.97 -8.48 -14.26
N GLU A 282 1.99 -7.63 -14.19
CA GLU A 282 3.15 -7.65 -15.08
C GLU A 282 3.96 -8.93 -14.95
N THR A 283 4.15 -9.41 -13.72
CA THR A 283 4.88 -10.65 -13.43
C THR A 283 4.16 -11.85 -14.02
N VAL A 284 2.84 -11.94 -13.81
CA VAL A 284 2.04 -13.05 -14.36
C VAL A 284 2.03 -13.02 -15.88
N PHE A 285 1.79 -11.86 -16.50
CA PHE A 285 1.85 -11.75 -17.95
C PHE A 285 3.23 -12.11 -18.52
N SER A 286 4.32 -11.73 -17.83
CA SER A 286 5.68 -12.05 -18.25
C SER A 286 5.96 -13.55 -18.09
N GLY A 287 5.51 -14.17 -17.00
CA GLY A 287 5.59 -15.62 -16.80
C GLY A 287 4.85 -16.39 -17.89
N MET A 288 3.63 -15.95 -18.21
CA MET A 288 2.83 -16.50 -19.33
C MET A 288 3.55 -16.36 -20.67
N ALA A 289 4.21 -15.22 -20.93
CA ALA A 289 5.00 -15.03 -22.15
C ALA A 289 6.18 -16.00 -22.24
N ILE A 290 7.01 -16.05 -21.19
CA ILE A 290 8.23 -16.86 -21.15
C ILE A 290 7.89 -18.35 -21.24
N GLY A 291 6.83 -18.77 -20.55
CA GLY A 291 6.40 -20.16 -20.50
C GLY A 291 5.48 -20.60 -21.65
N GLY A 292 5.25 -19.74 -22.65
CA GLY A 292 4.47 -20.09 -23.83
C GLY A 292 3.00 -20.39 -23.52
N ALA A 293 2.34 -19.50 -22.77
CA ALA A 293 0.94 -19.65 -22.41
C ALA A 293 0.01 -19.65 -23.64
N ASP A 294 -0.92 -20.61 -23.66
CA ASP A 294 -1.96 -20.72 -24.68
C ASP A 294 -3.05 -19.65 -24.48
N PRO A 295 -3.78 -19.21 -25.52
CA PRO A 295 -4.90 -18.28 -25.35
C PRO A 295 -5.94 -18.70 -24.31
N THR A 296 -6.11 -20.01 -24.07
CA THR A 296 -7.04 -20.57 -23.07
C THR A 296 -6.48 -20.64 -21.65
N ASP A 297 -5.19 -20.35 -21.47
CA ASP A 297 -4.58 -20.26 -20.15
C ASP A 297 -4.99 -18.98 -19.43
N VAL A 298 -5.09 -19.07 -18.11
CA VAL A 298 -5.59 -17.99 -17.26
C VAL A 298 -4.50 -17.54 -16.29
N GLY A 299 -4.26 -16.24 -16.22
CA GLY A 299 -3.39 -15.67 -15.20
C GLY A 299 -4.16 -15.33 -13.93
N ILE A 300 -3.55 -15.56 -12.76
CA ILE A 300 -4.05 -15.17 -11.45
C ILE A 300 -2.99 -14.26 -10.82
N ALA A 301 -3.17 -12.94 -10.99
CA ALA A 301 -2.24 -11.94 -10.50
C ALA A 301 -2.60 -11.50 -9.09
N THR A 302 -1.78 -11.87 -8.12
CA THR A 302 -2.06 -11.59 -6.72
C THR A 302 -1.54 -10.23 -6.33
N LEU A 303 -2.25 -9.56 -5.42
CA LEU A 303 -1.93 -8.18 -5.03
C LEU A 303 -0.85 -8.09 -3.94
N SER A 304 -0.50 -9.23 -3.36
CA SER A 304 0.67 -9.52 -2.55
C SER A 304 0.85 -11.05 -2.54
N LEU A 305 2.08 -11.54 -2.44
CA LEU A 305 2.35 -12.97 -2.29
C LEU A 305 1.80 -13.54 -0.97
N ASP A 306 1.58 -12.69 0.03
CA ASP A 306 0.93 -13.05 1.29
C ASP A 306 -0.61 -13.17 1.16
N ASN A 307 -1.20 -12.63 0.09
CA ASN A 307 -2.65 -12.69 -0.13
C ASN A 307 -3.14 -14.10 -0.50
N LEU A 308 -2.21 -15.02 -0.72
CA LEU A 308 -2.40 -16.43 -0.98
C LEU A 308 -1.80 -17.31 0.15
N GLN A 309 -2.08 -16.98 1.42
CA GLN A 309 -1.72 -17.78 2.62
C GLN A 309 -2.88 -18.70 3.14
N GLY A 310 -2.59 -19.97 3.49
CA GLY A 310 -3.54 -21.07 3.85
C GLY A 310 -3.56 -22.44 3.08
N GLY A 311 -2.48 -23.25 3.02
CA GLY A 311 -2.41 -24.64 2.44
C GLY A 311 -2.97 -24.98 1.02
N ILE A 312 -2.51 -26.08 0.38
CA ILE A 312 -3.33 -26.78 -0.65
C ILE A 312 -4.27 -27.69 0.14
N ALA A 313 -5.56 -27.36 0.25
CA ALA A 313 -6.50 -28.36 0.75
C ALA A 313 -6.77 -29.40 -0.34
N LYS A 314 -6.89 -30.66 0.08
CA LYS A 314 -7.21 -31.78 -0.83
C LYS A 314 -8.42 -31.45 -1.69
N TRP A 315 -8.22 -31.65 -2.99
CA TRP A 315 -9.20 -31.72 -4.07
C TRP A 315 -10.57 -32.25 -3.60
N ARG A 316 -11.61 -31.43 -3.70
CA ARG A 316 -13.00 -31.87 -3.56
C ARG A 316 -13.84 -31.25 -4.69
N GLY A 317 -14.28 -32.09 -5.63
CA GLY A 317 -15.32 -31.73 -6.60
C GLY A 317 -14.85 -30.94 -7.83
N ASN A 318 -13.70 -31.20 -8.44
CA ASN A 318 -13.30 -30.58 -9.73
C ASN A 318 -13.18 -29.04 -9.77
N VAL A 319 -13.19 -28.37 -8.61
CA VAL A 319 -12.89 -26.94 -8.49
C VAL A 319 -11.52 -26.82 -7.85
N TRP A 320 -10.62 -26.05 -8.46
CA TRP A 320 -9.41 -25.62 -7.77
C TRP A 320 -9.84 -24.81 -6.54
N PRO A 321 -9.55 -25.27 -5.31
CA PRO A 321 -9.67 -24.37 -4.18
C PRO A 321 -8.53 -23.36 -4.33
N LEU A 322 -8.78 -22.25 -5.05
CA LEU A 322 -7.85 -21.13 -5.19
C LEU A 322 -7.81 -20.30 -3.90
N PHE A 323 -7.67 -20.99 -2.77
CA PHE A 323 -7.24 -20.38 -1.53
C PHE A 323 -5.83 -20.88 -1.27
N ASN A 324 -4.93 -19.95 -1.01
CA ASN A 324 -3.53 -20.18 -0.74
C ASN A 324 -2.71 -20.95 -1.78
N VAL A 325 -1.87 -20.20 -2.46
CA VAL A 325 -0.76 -20.75 -3.23
C VAL A 325 0.50 -20.04 -2.77
N LYS A 326 1.46 -20.82 -2.27
CA LYS A 326 2.68 -20.24 -1.69
C LYS A 326 3.55 -19.64 -2.79
N PRO A 327 4.11 -18.45 -2.58
CA PRO A 327 5.14 -17.92 -3.46
C PRO A 327 6.32 -18.87 -3.53
N ASP A 328 6.80 -19.09 -4.74
CA ASP A 328 8.14 -19.62 -4.97
C ASP A 328 9.03 -18.42 -5.31
N PRO A 329 9.91 -17.96 -4.41
CA PRO A 329 10.77 -16.82 -4.67
C PRO A 329 11.77 -17.06 -5.81
N GLU A 330 12.02 -18.33 -6.17
CA GLU A 330 12.83 -18.71 -7.33
C GLU A 330 11.98 -18.83 -8.60
N ARG A 331 10.64 -18.90 -8.47
CA ARG A 331 9.66 -18.92 -9.57
C ARG A 331 8.60 -17.83 -9.37
N PRO A 332 8.92 -16.57 -9.74
CA PRO A 332 8.06 -15.41 -9.48
C PRO A 332 6.68 -15.52 -10.14
N CYS A 333 6.55 -16.37 -11.16
CA CYS A 333 5.29 -16.92 -11.63
C CYS A 333 5.43 -18.44 -11.77
N PHE A 334 4.50 -19.21 -11.23
CA PHE A 334 4.48 -20.67 -11.31
C PHE A 334 3.18 -21.19 -11.93
N LEU A 335 3.26 -22.42 -12.41
CA LEU A 335 2.22 -23.06 -13.22
C LEU A 335 1.43 -24.05 -12.39
N VAL A 336 0.12 -23.96 -12.49
CA VAL A 336 -0.82 -24.94 -11.97
C VAL A 336 -1.51 -25.61 -13.18
N PRO A 337 -1.25 -26.91 -13.43
CA PRO A 337 -1.76 -27.58 -14.63
C PRO A 337 -3.29 -27.66 -14.62
N GLY A 338 -3.91 -27.33 -15.74
CA GLY A 338 -5.35 -27.52 -15.93
C GLY A 338 -5.72 -28.99 -16.00
N HIS A 339 -6.92 -29.35 -15.55
CA HIS A 339 -7.41 -30.72 -15.68
C HIS A 339 -7.86 -30.96 -17.13
N ARG A 340 -6.91 -31.14 -18.08
CA ARG A 340 -7.25 -31.84 -19.32
C ARG A 340 -7.60 -33.26 -18.91
N ALA A 341 -8.88 -33.53 -18.73
CA ALA A 341 -9.36 -34.91 -18.66
C ALA A 341 -8.94 -35.57 -19.97
N ARG A 342 -7.81 -36.30 -19.97
CA ARG A 342 -7.75 -37.50 -20.77
C ARG A 342 -8.79 -38.41 -20.13
N LEU A 343 -10.03 -38.32 -20.61
CA LEU A 343 -10.93 -39.46 -20.56
C LEU A 343 -10.18 -40.56 -21.31
N ARG A 344 -9.44 -41.37 -20.57
CA ARG A 344 -8.99 -42.66 -21.10
C ARG A 344 -10.29 -43.43 -21.37
N ALA A 345 -10.49 -43.74 -22.65
CA ALA A 345 -11.52 -44.66 -23.09
C ALA A 345 -11.34 -46.03 -22.40
#